data_AF-A0A7V8ZCX1-F1
#
_entry.id   AF-A0A7V8ZCX1-F1
#
_cell.length_a   1.000
_cell.length_b   1.000
_cell.length_c   1.000
_cell.angle_alpha   90.00
_cell.angle_beta   90.00
_cell.angle_gamma   90.00
#
_symmetry.space_group_name_H-M   'P 1'
#
loop_
_entity.id
_entity.type
_entity.pdbx_description
1 polymer ?
#
loop_
_entity_poly.entity_id
_entity_poly.type
_entity_poly.pdbx_seq_one_letter_code
_entity_poly.pdbx_strand_id
1 'polypeptide(L)'
;MNDVHMVLGIAVLASNALAGLWGGAFWLRKEPSVVFWYLLRIAQATVVAQVLLGLGMLAGGERTPDGLHVVYGLAPLVVTLVSEGMRIGVAQTELAGVSDLERLERREQAAIARRVVRREMGVMTVGALLIVTLALRAMALGSG
;
A
#
# COMPACT_ATOMS: atom_id res chain seq x y z
N MET A 1 -0.92 -3.51 25.57
CA MET A 1 -0.94 -2.74 24.32
C MET A 1 -0.44 -1.34 24.63
N ASN A 2 0.78 -0.98 24.21
CA ASN A 2 1.31 0.37 24.43
C ASN A 2 0.51 1.41 23.62
N ASP A 3 0.29 2.60 24.18
CA ASP A 3 -0.44 3.70 23.53
C ASP A 3 0.11 4.01 22.13
N VAL A 4 1.44 3.92 21.97
CA VAL A 4 2.12 4.13 20.70
C VAL A 4 1.72 3.11 19.63
N HIS A 5 1.63 1.82 19.98
CA HIS A 5 1.23 0.76 19.04
C HIS A 5 -0.23 0.90 18.60
N MET A 6 -1.09 1.37 19.51
CA MET A 6 -2.48 1.68 19.18
C MET A 6 -2.59 2.89 18.24
N VAL A 7 -1.91 3.99 18.55
CA VAL A 7 -1.91 5.21 17.71
C VAL A 7 -1.36 4.90 16.32
N LEU A 8 -0.27 4.14 16.21
CA LEU A 8 0.27 3.72 14.92
C LEU A 8 -0.69 2.77 14.18
N GLY A 9 -1.40 1.87 14.88
CA GLY A 9 -2.45 1.06 14.27
C GLY A 9 -3.58 1.89 13.64
N ILE A 10 -4.02 2.95 14.35
CA ILE A 10 -4.99 3.91 13.81
C ILE A 10 -4.40 4.66 12.61
N ALA A 11 -3.13 5.08 12.70
CA ALA A 11 -2.45 5.75 11.61
C ALA A 11 -2.33 4.87 10.35
N VAL A 12 -2.05 3.56 10.51
CA VAL A 12 -2.06 2.57 9.42
C VAL A 12 -3.44 2.53 8.77
N LEU A 13 -4.49 2.36 9.56
CA LEU A 13 -5.86 2.29 9.04
C LEU A 13 -6.24 3.57 8.28
N ALA A 14 -6.03 4.73 8.91
CA ALA A 14 -6.41 6.02 8.33
C ALA A 14 -5.62 6.35 7.05
N SER A 15 -4.30 6.17 7.06
CA SER A 15 -3.45 6.45 5.90
C SER A 15 -3.75 5.54 4.71
N ASN A 16 -3.96 4.24 4.95
CA ASN A 16 -4.33 3.30 3.88
C ASN A 16 -5.76 3.53 3.37
N ALA A 17 -6.71 3.89 4.23
CA ALA A 17 -8.06 4.27 3.82
C ALA A 17 -8.05 5.53 2.94
N LEU A 18 -7.30 6.56 3.34
CA LEU A 18 -7.15 7.78 2.54
C LEU A 18 -6.49 7.49 1.20
N ALA A 19 -5.39 6.73 1.17
CA ALA A 19 -4.71 6.34 -0.07
C ALA A 19 -5.61 5.50 -0.98
N GLY A 20 -6.32 4.52 -0.42
CA GLY A 20 -7.22 3.63 -1.15
C GLY A 20 -8.45 4.35 -1.72
N LEU A 21 -9.09 5.22 -0.93
CA LEU A 21 -10.23 6.01 -1.41
C LEU A 21 -9.81 7.04 -2.45
N TRP A 22 -8.70 7.75 -2.22
CA TRP A 22 -8.18 8.74 -3.16
C TRP A 22 -7.73 8.09 -4.47
N GLY A 23 -6.93 7.02 -4.36
CA GLY A 23 -6.49 6.23 -5.50
C GLY A 23 -7.66 5.64 -6.27
N GLY A 24 -8.65 5.07 -5.58
CA GLY A 24 -9.86 4.52 -6.18
C GLY A 24 -10.66 5.56 -6.96
N ALA A 25 -10.87 6.74 -6.37
CA ALA A 25 -11.60 7.83 -7.04
C ALA A 25 -10.91 8.28 -8.34
N PHE A 26 -9.60 8.52 -8.30
CA PHE A 26 -8.84 8.96 -9.48
C PHE A 26 -8.63 7.84 -10.50
N TRP A 27 -8.48 6.60 -10.04
CA TRP A 27 -8.37 5.43 -10.90
C TRP A 27 -9.65 5.20 -11.72
N LEU A 28 -10.82 5.30 -11.08
CA LEU A 28 -12.12 5.20 -11.76
C LEU A 28 -12.36 6.33 -12.75
N ARG A 29 -11.82 7.53 -12.49
CA ARG A 29 -11.82 8.67 -13.41
C ARG A 29 -10.78 8.56 -14.54
N LYS A 30 -9.92 7.55 -14.51
CA LYS A 30 -8.80 7.33 -15.46
C LYS A 30 -7.74 8.45 -15.43
N GLU A 31 -7.68 9.22 -14.35
CA GLU A 31 -6.80 10.36 -14.15
C GLU A 31 -5.60 9.98 -13.26
N PRO A 32 -4.36 10.28 -13.66
CA PRO A 32 -3.22 10.12 -12.75
C PRO A 32 -3.25 11.16 -11.63
N SER A 33 -2.78 10.80 -10.44
CA SER A 33 -2.74 11.71 -9.29
C SER A 33 -1.37 11.69 -8.62
N VAL A 34 -0.73 12.86 -8.47
CA VAL A 34 0.53 12.99 -7.72
C VAL A 34 0.29 12.86 -6.21
N VAL A 35 -0.83 13.41 -5.73
CA VAL A 35 -1.23 13.35 -4.31
C VAL A 35 -1.38 11.90 -3.84
N PHE A 36 -1.93 11.04 -4.70
CA PHE A 36 -2.03 9.59 -4.42
C PHE A 36 -0.68 8.99 -4.00
N TRP A 37 0.39 9.32 -4.72
CA TRP A 37 1.71 8.75 -4.45
C TRP A 37 2.27 9.18 -3.10
N TYR A 38 2.04 10.43 -2.68
CA TYR A 38 2.43 10.88 -1.34
C TYR A 38 1.62 10.18 -0.24
N LEU A 39 0.29 10.07 -0.43
CA LEU A 39 -0.57 9.34 0.52
C LEU A 39 -0.15 7.88 0.64
N LEU A 40 0.17 7.24 -0.48
CA LEU A 40 0.64 5.87 -0.51
C LEU A 40 1.98 5.69 0.23
N ARG A 41 2.95 6.60 0.06
CA ARG A 41 4.24 6.51 0.78
C ARG A 41 4.05 6.67 2.29
N ILE A 42 3.15 7.56 2.72
CA ILE A 42 2.77 7.68 4.13
C ILE A 42 2.15 6.37 4.62
N ALA A 43 1.21 5.79 3.86
CA ALA A 43 0.55 4.53 4.20
C ALA A 43 1.51 3.34 4.30
N GLN A 44 2.52 3.27 3.45
CA GLN A 44 3.56 2.24 3.52
C GLN A 44 4.49 2.45 4.70
N ALA A 45 4.89 3.69 4.97
CA ALA A 45 5.76 4.02 6.09
C ALA A 45 5.09 3.69 7.43
N THR A 46 3.79 3.97 7.58
CA THR A 46 3.04 3.62 8.79
C THR A 46 2.94 2.11 8.98
N VAL A 47 2.72 1.33 7.90
CA VAL A 47 2.71 -0.14 7.95
C VAL A 47 4.06 -0.68 8.42
N VAL A 48 5.16 -0.20 7.84
CA VAL A 48 6.51 -0.62 8.24
C VAL A 48 6.76 -0.28 9.71
N ALA A 49 6.45 0.95 10.13
CA ALA A 49 6.64 1.38 11.52
C ALA A 49 5.82 0.52 12.51
N GLN A 50 4.56 0.22 12.20
CA GLN A 50 3.69 -0.61 13.03
C GLN A 50 4.25 -2.02 13.18
N VAL A 51 4.71 -2.62 12.08
CA VAL A 51 5.28 -3.98 12.10
C VAL A 51 6.58 -4.01 12.89
N LEU A 52 7.48 -3.05 12.68
CA LEU A 52 8.74 -2.98 13.43
C LEU A 52 8.49 -2.81 14.93
N LEU A 53 7.55 -1.95 15.32
CA LEU A 53 7.18 -1.76 16.72
C LEU A 53 6.57 -3.05 17.31
N GLY A 54 5.63 -3.69 16.61
CA GLY A 54 5.00 -4.93 17.07
C GLY A 54 6.01 -6.07 17.23
N LEU A 55 6.94 -6.23 16.28
CA LEU A 55 8.04 -7.20 16.39
C LEU A 55 8.99 -6.85 17.54
N GLY A 56 9.29 -5.57 17.76
CA GLY A 56 10.10 -5.11 18.89
C GLY A 56 9.46 -5.44 20.25
N MET A 57 8.15 -5.26 20.37
CA MET A 57 7.39 -5.62 21.58
C MET A 57 7.41 -7.14 21.83
N LEU A 58 7.21 -7.95 20.79
CA LEU A 58 7.32 -9.41 20.87
C LEU A 58 8.72 -9.86 21.29
N ALA A 59 9.77 -9.26 20.72
CA ALA A 59 11.16 -9.52 21.11
C ALA A 59 11.46 -9.09 22.55
N GLY A 60 10.79 -8.06 23.04
CA GLY A 60 10.81 -7.61 24.44
C GLY A 60 10.03 -8.49 25.42
N GLY A 61 9.37 -9.56 24.93
CA GLY A 61 8.64 -10.52 25.75
C GLY A 61 7.16 -10.18 25.97
N GLU A 62 6.61 -9.15 25.32
CA GLU A 62 5.16 -8.92 25.34
C GLU A 62 4.42 -10.09 24.67
N ARG A 63 3.34 -10.54 25.30
CA ARG A 63 2.48 -11.60 24.77
C ARG A 63 1.30 -10.98 24.03
N THR A 64 0.99 -11.53 22.87
CA THR A 64 -0.22 -11.16 22.13
C THR A 64 -1.43 -11.91 22.69
N PRO A 65 -2.63 -11.29 22.68
CA PRO A 65 -3.86 -11.96 23.10
C PRO A 65 -4.16 -13.22 22.27
N ASP A 66 -3.85 -13.17 20.96
CA ASP A 66 -4.08 -14.25 19.99
C ASP A 66 -2.95 -14.24 18.93
N GLY A 67 -2.54 -15.41 18.45
CA GLY A 67 -1.60 -15.56 17.35
C GLY A 67 -2.13 -15.00 16.02
N LEU A 68 -3.46 -14.94 15.84
CA LEU A 68 -4.06 -14.29 14.68
C LEU A 68 -3.73 -12.80 14.60
N HIS A 69 -3.57 -12.11 15.74
CA HIS A 69 -3.17 -10.70 15.75
C HIS A 69 -1.81 -10.50 15.08
N VAL A 70 -0.86 -11.42 15.30
CA VAL A 70 0.47 -11.38 14.64
C VAL A 70 0.33 -11.60 13.13
N VAL A 71 -0.49 -12.57 12.72
CA VAL A 71 -0.71 -12.88 11.29
C VAL A 71 -1.32 -11.66 10.58
N TYR A 72 -2.39 -11.09 11.12
CA TYR A 72 -3.03 -9.91 10.54
C TYR A 72 -2.20 -8.63 10.69
N GLY A 73 -1.27 -8.57 11.65
CA GLY A 73 -0.30 -7.50 11.81
C GLY A 73 0.82 -7.53 10.76
N LEU A 74 1.29 -8.72 10.38
CA LEU A 74 2.35 -8.90 9.37
C LEU A 74 1.83 -8.90 7.93
N ALA A 75 0.60 -9.38 7.69
CA ALA A 75 0.02 -9.46 6.36
C ALA A 75 0.05 -8.14 5.57
N PRO A 76 -0.22 -6.95 6.17
CA PRO A 76 -0.08 -5.67 5.48
C PRO A 76 1.30 -5.39 4.86
N LEU A 77 2.37 -5.85 5.51
CA LEU A 77 3.73 -5.69 4.99
C LEU A 77 3.92 -6.57 3.73
N VAL A 78 3.42 -7.81 3.78
CA VAL A 78 3.45 -8.72 2.62
C VAL A 78 2.64 -8.13 1.46
N VAL A 79 1.43 -7.63 1.72
CA VAL A 79 0.60 -6.97 0.70
C VAL A 79 1.31 -5.76 0.09
N THR A 80 2.00 -4.97 0.91
CA THR A 80 2.79 -3.82 0.42
C THR A 80 3.89 -4.27 -0.55
N LEU A 81 4.67 -5.28 -0.17
CA LEU A 81 5.77 -5.80 -1.00
C LEU A 81 5.27 -6.43 -2.30
N VAL A 82 4.21 -7.25 -2.23
CA VAL A 82 3.60 -7.87 -3.41
C VAL A 82 3.04 -6.80 -4.35
N SER A 83 2.36 -5.78 -3.81
CA SER A 83 1.81 -4.69 -4.61
C SER A 83 2.91 -3.89 -5.32
N GLU A 84 4.04 -3.63 -4.65
CA GLU A 84 5.21 -2.98 -5.26
C GLU A 84 5.85 -3.85 -6.37
N GLY A 85 5.94 -5.17 -6.16
CA GLY A 85 6.40 -6.10 -7.20
C GLY A 85 5.47 -6.10 -8.42
N MET A 86 4.15 -6.14 -8.18
CA MET A 86 3.14 -6.07 -9.24
C MET A 86 3.18 -4.73 -10.00
N ARG A 87 3.44 -3.62 -9.29
CA ARG A 87 3.61 -2.29 -9.89
C ARG A 87 4.72 -2.30 -10.95
N ILE A 88 5.87 -2.89 -10.63
CA ILE A 88 7.00 -3.06 -11.55
C ILE A 88 6.60 -3.94 -12.74
N GLY A 89 5.96 -5.09 -12.49
CA GLY A 89 5.55 -6.02 -13.56
C GLY A 89 4.53 -5.40 -14.53
N VAL A 90 3.61 -4.58 -14.03
CA VAL A 90 2.65 -3.84 -14.86
C VAL A 90 3.35 -2.81 -15.75
N ALA A 91 4.34 -2.09 -15.23
CA ALA A 91 5.12 -1.14 -16.01
C ALA A 91 5.89 -1.85 -17.14
N GLN A 92 6.52 -2.98 -16.83
CA GLN A 92 7.22 -3.80 -17.83
C GLN A 92 6.27 -4.31 -18.91
N THR A 93 5.06 -4.75 -18.55
CA THR A 93 4.05 -5.24 -19.50
C THR A 93 3.61 -4.15 -20.47
N GLU A 94 3.45 -2.91 -20.01
CA GLU A 94 3.11 -1.76 -20.86
C GLU A 94 4.24 -1.36 -21.82
N LEU A 95 5.48 -1.66 -21.45
CA LEU A 95 6.67 -1.33 -22.25
C LEU A 95 7.14 -2.47 -23.15
N ALA A 96 6.65 -3.69 -22.97
CA ALA A 96 7.14 -4.89 -23.69
C ALA A 96 7.05 -4.79 -25.22
N GLY A 97 6.15 -3.95 -25.76
CA GLY A 97 6.01 -3.70 -27.20
C GLY A 97 6.70 -2.43 -27.72
N VAL A 98 7.42 -1.70 -26.86
CA VAL A 98 8.06 -0.42 -27.20
C VAL A 98 9.57 -0.64 -27.31
N SER A 99 10.06 -0.74 -28.55
CA SER A 99 11.47 -1.05 -28.83
C SER A 99 12.43 0.09 -28.46
N ASP A 100 12.03 1.34 -28.70
CA ASP A 100 12.81 2.53 -28.37
C ASP A 100 11.87 3.68 -27.97
N LEU A 101 11.69 3.88 -26.67
CA LEU A 101 10.79 4.91 -26.11
C LEU A 101 11.28 6.32 -26.48
N GLU A 102 12.60 6.53 -26.54
CA GLU A 102 13.20 7.86 -26.74
C GLU A 102 13.05 8.36 -28.17
N ARG A 103 12.92 7.44 -29.13
CA ARG A 103 12.61 7.74 -30.53
C ARG A 103 11.18 8.17 -30.79
N LEU A 104 10.26 7.87 -29.89
CA LEU A 104 8.84 8.21 -30.07
C LEU A 104 8.62 9.72 -30.00
N GLU A 105 7.53 10.20 -30.61
CA GLU A 105 7.13 11.59 -30.43
C GLU A 105 6.80 11.85 -28.96
N ARG A 106 7.14 13.04 -28.43
CA ARG A 106 6.86 13.42 -27.02
C ARG A 106 5.40 13.16 -26.60
N ARG A 107 4.45 13.32 -27.52
CA ARG A 107 3.03 13.03 -27.27
C ARG A 107 2.76 11.55 -27.01
N GLU A 108 3.41 10.67 -27.77
CA GLU A 108 3.31 9.22 -27.63
C GLU A 108 3.99 8.75 -26.34
N GLN A 109 5.19 9.28 -26.04
CA GLN A 109 5.89 9.02 -24.79
C GLN A 109 5.01 9.39 -23.57
N ALA A 110 4.41 10.58 -23.59
CA ALA A 110 3.51 11.04 -22.52
C ALA A 110 2.25 10.16 -22.42
N ALA A 111 1.73 9.65 -23.54
CA ALA A 111 0.57 8.75 -23.54
C ALA A 111 0.91 7.39 -22.92
N ILE A 112 2.09 6.83 -23.21
CA ILE A 112 2.60 5.60 -22.60
C ILE A 112 2.83 5.80 -21.10
N ALA A 113 3.54 6.86 -20.71
CA ALA A 113 3.80 7.18 -19.31
C ALA A 113 2.49 7.32 -18.50
N ARG A 114 1.47 7.98 -19.04
CA ARG A 114 0.15 8.08 -18.40
C ARG A 114 -0.55 6.73 -18.26
N ARG A 115 -0.41 5.81 -19.24
CA ARG A 115 -0.96 4.45 -19.12
C ARG A 115 -0.28 3.67 -18.01
N VAL A 116 1.05 3.69 -17.97
CA VAL A 116 1.86 3.05 -16.92
C VAL A 116 1.43 3.56 -15.55
N VAL A 117 1.51 4.88 -15.32
CA VAL A 117 1.17 5.50 -14.03
C VAL A 117 -0.27 5.16 -13.60
N ARG A 118 -1.22 5.12 -14.53
CA ARG A 118 -2.61 4.76 -14.22
C ARG A 118 -2.75 3.30 -13.80
N ARG A 119 -2.09 2.36 -14.49
CA ARG A 119 -2.15 0.94 -14.11
C ARG A 119 -1.41 0.70 -12.79
N GLU A 120 -0.26 1.33 -12.59
CA GLU A 120 0.48 1.30 -11.33
C GLU A 120 -0.39 1.79 -10.16
N MET A 121 -1.07 2.94 -10.33
CA MET A 121 -1.99 3.48 -9.33
C MET A 121 -3.13 2.50 -9.00
N GLY A 122 -3.66 1.78 -10.00
CA GLY A 122 -4.69 0.77 -9.80
C GLY A 122 -4.22 -0.39 -8.92
N VAL A 123 -3.04 -0.96 -9.20
CA VAL A 123 -2.43 -2.02 -8.38
C VAL A 123 -2.25 -1.56 -6.93
N MET A 124 -1.66 -0.38 -6.75
CA MET A 124 -1.38 0.14 -5.41
C MET A 124 -2.66 0.51 -4.64
N THR A 125 -3.71 0.96 -5.34
CA THR A 125 -5.03 1.21 -4.74
C THR A 125 -5.64 -0.07 -4.17
N VAL A 126 -5.61 -1.16 -4.94
CA VAL A 126 -6.12 -2.47 -4.47
C VAL A 126 -5.32 -2.93 -3.25
N GLY A 127 -3.99 -2.80 -3.27
CA GLY A 127 -3.14 -3.10 -2.13
C GLY A 127 -3.51 -2.31 -0.87
N ALA A 128 -3.70 -0.99 -0.99
CA ALA A 128 -4.10 -0.13 0.13
C ALA A 128 -5.47 -0.54 0.72
N LEU A 129 -6.45 -0.86 -0.13
CA LEU A 129 -7.78 -1.32 0.32
C LEU A 129 -7.71 -2.69 1.00
N LEU A 130 -6.87 -3.61 0.52
CA LEU A 130 -6.64 -4.88 1.20
C LEU A 130 -6.04 -4.66 2.59
N ILE A 131 -5.05 -3.76 2.72
CA ILE A 131 -4.46 -3.40 4.02
C ILE A 131 -5.51 -2.85 4.99
N VAL A 132 -6.46 -2.03 4.53
CA VAL A 132 -7.59 -1.56 5.36
C VAL A 132 -8.37 -2.74 5.94
N THR A 133 -8.71 -3.73 5.13
CA THR A 133 -9.47 -4.90 5.61
C THR A 133 -8.68 -5.73 6.64
N LEU A 134 -7.37 -5.89 6.43
CA LEU A 134 -6.47 -6.58 7.37
C LEU A 134 -6.31 -5.81 8.68
N ALA A 135 -6.14 -4.49 8.61
CA ALA A 135 -6.00 -3.62 9.79
C ALA A 135 -7.27 -3.66 10.66
N LEU A 136 -8.46 -3.62 10.03
CA LEU A 136 -9.74 -3.77 10.73
C LEU A 136 -9.85 -5.14 11.42
N ARG A 137 -9.37 -6.22 10.79
CA ARG A 137 -9.34 -7.56 11.40
C ARG A 137 -8.37 -7.63 12.57
N ALA A 138 -7.17 -7.07 12.44
CA ALA A 138 -6.18 -7.02 13.53
C ALA A 138 -6.70 -6.25 14.75
N MET A 139 -7.41 -5.14 14.53
CA MET A 139 -8.05 -4.35 15.59
C MET A 139 -9.12 -5.13 16.33
N ALA A 140 -10.02 -5.81 15.60
CA ALA A 140 -11.09 -6.59 16.21
C ALA A 140 -10.58 -7.72 17.11
N LEU A 141 -9.43 -8.31 16.77
CA LEU A 141 -8.77 -9.36 17.57
C LEU A 141 -7.98 -8.81 18.75
N GLY A 142 -7.48 -7.57 18.67
CA GLY A 142 -6.72 -6.93 19.75
C GLY A 142 -7.59 -6.33 20.85
N SER A 143 -8.88 -6.12 20.60
CA SER A 143 -9.88 -5.63 21.57
C SER A 143 -10.60 -6.73 22.36
N GLY A 144 -10.28 -8.00 22.10
CA GLY A 144 -10.90 -9.18 22.72
C GLY A 144 -10.14 -9.70 23.94
#